data_AF-A0A496TYL4-F1
#
_entry.id   AF-A0A496TYL4-F1
#
_cell.length_a   1.000
_cell.length_b   1.000
_cell.length_c   1.000
_cell.angle_alpha   90.00
_cell.angle_beta   90.00
_cell.angle_gamma   90.00
#
_symmetry.space_group_name_H-M   'P 1'
#
loop_
_entity.id
_entity.type
_entity.pdbx_description
1 polymer ?
#
loop_
_entity_poly.entity_id
_entity_poly.type
_entity_poly.pdbx_seq_one_letter_code
_entity_poly.pdbx_strand_id
1 'polypeptide(L)' 'HCWYYEVALPWGILAPLDPEHLPSCGFNVIVNDNDGQGRKGWIQWTPGLGESKDASWYGDLIFEE' A
#
# COMPACT_ATOMS: atom_id res chain seq x y z
N HIS A 1 -8.63 11.67 -20.63
CA HIS A 1 -8.93 10.31 -20.15
C HIS A 1 -8.58 10.24 -18.68
N CYS A 2 -9.50 9.76 -17.84
CA CYS A 2 -9.26 9.52 -16.42
C CYS A 2 -9.31 8.00 -16.21
N TRP A 3 -8.35 7.45 -15.48
CA TRP A 3 -8.26 6.03 -15.19
C TRP A 3 -8.47 5.81 -13.70
N TYR A 4 -9.28 4.83 -13.36
CA TYR A 4 -9.52 4.40 -11.99
C TYR A 4 -9.05 2.96 -11.85
N TYR A 5 -8.27 2.71 -10.80
CA TYR A 5 -7.87 1.37 -10.40
C TYR A 5 -8.61 1.04 -9.12
N GLU A 6 -9.30 -0.10 -9.13
CA GLU A 6 -10.05 -0.61 -7.98
C GLU A 6 -9.48 -1.99 -7.62
N VAL A 7 -9.24 -2.22 -6.33
CA VAL A 7 -8.67 -3.47 -5.81
C VAL A 7 -9.43 -3.85 -4.55
N ALA A 8 -9.79 -5.13 -4.47
CA ALA A 8 -10.31 -5.76 -3.25
C ALA A 8 -9.41 -6.96 -2.91
N LEU A 9 -8.95 -7.01 -1.67
CA LEU A 9 -8.09 -8.08 -1.15
C LEU A 9 -8.88 -8.86 -0.09
N PRO A 10 -9.18 -10.16 -0.31
CA PRO A 10 -9.78 -10.98 0.72
C PRO A 10 -8.86 -11.09 1.95
N TRP A 11 -9.38 -10.94 3.16
CA TRP A 11 -8.56 -11.03 4.37
C TRP A 11 -7.78 -12.34 4.51
N GLY A 12 -8.37 -13.46 4.04
CA GLY A 12 -7.70 -14.76 4.06
C GLY A 12 -6.40 -14.85 3.24
N ILE A 13 -6.19 -13.99 2.23
CA ILE A 13 -4.92 -13.95 1.49
C ILE A 13 -3.86 -13.05 2.15
N LEU A 14 -4.26 -12.26 3.16
CA LEU A 14 -3.39 -11.37 3.92
C LEU A 14 -3.00 -11.95 5.29
N ALA A 15 -3.37 -13.21 5.57
CA ALA A 15 -3.05 -13.89 6.82
C ALA A 15 -1.54 -13.76 7.15
N PRO A 16 -1.18 -13.42 8.41
CA PRO A 16 -2.04 -13.42 9.59
C PRO A 16 -2.75 -12.09 9.88
N LEU A 17 -2.78 -11.12 8.95
CA LEU A 17 -3.55 -9.89 9.14
C LEU A 17 -5.03 -10.22 9.27
N ASP A 18 -5.60 -9.84 10.41
CA ASP A 18 -6.99 -10.07 10.76
C ASP A 18 -7.60 -8.78 11.35
N PRO A 19 -8.42 -8.05 10.60
CA PRO A 19 -9.02 -6.81 11.08
C PRO A 19 -10.07 -7.02 12.18
N GLU A 20 -10.55 -8.25 12.39
CA GLU A 20 -11.49 -8.55 13.51
C GLU A 20 -10.76 -8.55 14.86
N HIS A 21 -9.44 -8.81 14.87
CA HIS A 21 -8.64 -8.98 16.09
C HIS A 21 -7.47 -8.00 16.20
N LEU A 22 -7.18 -7.21 15.17
CA LEU A 22 -6.15 -6.19 15.15
C LEU A 22 -6.79 -4.81 14.94
N PRO A 23 -6.44 -3.78 15.72
CA PRO A 23 -7.04 -2.45 15.58
C PRO A 23 -6.50 -1.66 14.38
N SER A 24 -5.35 -2.06 13.84
CA SER A 24 -4.69 -1.40 12.72
C SER A 24 -3.65 -2.29 12.06
N CYS A 25 -3.16 -1.85 10.89
CA CYS A 25 -1.95 -2.37 10.28
C CYS A 25 -1.10 -1.26 9.65
N GLY A 26 0.18 -1.53 9.43
CA GLY A 26 0.99 -0.70 8.55
C GLY A 26 0.46 -0.78 7.11
N PHE A 27 0.27 0.36 6.47
CA PHE A 27 -0.24 0.48 5.11
C PHE A 27 0.54 1.52 4.31
N ASN A 28 0.68 1.27 3.02
CA ASN A 28 1.22 2.23 2.07
C ASN A 28 0.74 1.90 0.65
N VAL A 29 0.72 2.90 -0.22
CA VAL A 29 0.42 2.76 -1.64
C VAL A 29 1.38 3.61 -2.45
N ILE A 30 1.84 3.08 -3.58
CA ILE A 30 2.77 3.73 -4.49
C ILE A 30 2.24 3.69 -5.92
N VAL A 31 2.31 4.83 -6.60
CA VAL A 31 2.05 4.95 -8.03
C VAL A 31 3.38 5.20 -8.72
N ASN A 32 3.80 4.30 -9.59
CA ASN A 32 5.04 4.42 -10.35
C ASN A 32 4.75 4.95 -11.76
N ASP A 33 5.50 5.96 -12.20
CA ASP A 33 5.58 6.33 -13.61
C ASP A 33 6.68 5.50 -14.28
N ASN A 34 6.29 4.58 -15.15
CA ASN A 34 7.17 3.69 -15.87
C ASN A 34 6.56 3.32 -17.22
N ASP A 35 7.21 3.71 -18.30
CA ASP A 35 6.79 3.47 -19.69
C ASP A 35 7.40 2.19 -20.29
N GLY A 36 7.98 1.33 -19.44
CA GLY A 36 8.63 0.08 -19.83
C GLY A 36 10.15 0.21 -20.04
N GLN A 37 10.72 1.42 -20.02
CA GLN A 37 12.18 1.64 -20.11
C GLN A 37 12.84 1.86 -18.74
N GLY A 38 12.06 1.76 -17.66
CA GLY A 38 12.51 2.01 -16.31
C GLY A 38 11.60 3.01 -15.59
N ARG A 39 11.69 3.02 -14.26
CA ARG A 39 10.89 3.92 -13.43
C ARG A 39 11.43 5.35 -13.56
N LYS A 40 10.59 6.27 -14.05
CA LYS A 40 10.88 7.71 -14.12
C LYS A 40 10.71 8.40 -12.78
N GLY A 41 9.73 7.94 -12.00
CA GLY A 41 9.43 8.49 -10.68
C GLY A 41 8.31 7.73 -10.00
N TRP A 42 7.97 8.17 -8.78
CA TRP A 42 6.85 7.65 -8.03
C TRP A 42 6.25 8.73 -7.13
N ILE A 43 4.98 8.55 -6.80
CA ILE A 43 4.32 9.21 -5.68
C ILE A 43 3.83 8.10 -4.76
N GLN A 44 3.97 8.30 -3.45
CA GLN A 44 3.54 7.35 -2.43
C GLN A 44 2.86 8.08 -1.28
N TRP A 45 2.03 7.35 -0.53
CA TRP A 45 1.31 7.93 0.60
C TRP A 45 2.25 8.29 1.76
N THR A 46 3.08 7.33 2.18
CA THR A 46 4.12 7.51 3.20
C THR A 46 5.47 7.03 2.68
N PRO A 47 6.60 7.40 3.31
CA PRO A 47 7.92 6.88 2.95
C PRO A 47 8.03 5.35 3.01
N GLY A 48 9.06 4.79 2.37
CA GLY A 48 9.49 3.41 2.62
C GLY A 48 9.09 2.40 1.56
N LEU A 49 8.43 2.78 0.47
CA LEU A 49 8.22 1.88 -0.68
C LEU A 49 9.23 2.15 -1.79
N GLY A 50 9.24 3.36 -2.34
CA GLY A 50 10.05 3.71 -3.50
C GLY A 50 11.55 3.77 -3.22
N GLU A 51 11.93 4.03 -1.97
CA GLU A 51 13.31 4.17 -1.49
C GLU A 51 13.93 2.83 -1.07
N SER A 52 13.35 2.18 -0.06
CA SER A 52 14.00 1.11 0.71
C SER A 52 13.16 -0.15 0.92
N LYS A 53 11.85 -0.12 0.66
CA LYS A 53 10.91 -1.20 1.05
C LYS A 53 10.92 -1.50 2.56
N ASP A 54 11.06 -0.47 3.37
CA ASP A 54 11.09 -0.54 4.83
C ASP A 54 9.69 -0.28 5.42
N ALA A 55 9.08 -1.32 5.98
CA ALA A 55 7.74 -1.25 6.57
C ALA A 55 7.67 -0.39 7.85
N SER A 56 8.80 -0.08 8.48
CA SER A 56 8.81 0.80 9.66
C SER A 56 8.39 2.24 9.36
N TRP A 57 8.33 2.61 8.08
CA TRP A 57 7.95 3.94 7.61
C TRP A 57 6.51 4.03 7.08
N TYR A 58 5.78 2.91 7.09
CA TYR A 58 4.41 2.87 6.60
C TYR A 58 3.48 3.64 7.53
N GLY A 59 2.37 4.15 6.98
CA GLY A 59 1.37 4.81 7.80
C GLY A 59 0.47 3.78 8.47
N ASP A 60 -0.23 4.18 9.53
CA ASP A 60 -1.21 3.31 10.17
C ASP A 60 -2.55 3.38 9.42
N LEU A 61 -3.04 2.23 8.95
CA LEU A 61 -4.42 2.04 8.53
C LEU A 61 -5.20 1.50 9.71
N ILE A 62 -6.09 2.33 10.26
CA ILE A 62 -6.95 1.97 11.39
C ILE A 62 -8.20 1.25 10.85
N PHE A 63 -8.58 0.14 11.46
CA PHE A 63 -9.83 -0.53 11.16
C PHE A 63 -10.92 0.03 12.09
N GLU A 64 -12.00 0.53 11.50
CA GLU A 64 -13.17 1.04 12.22
C GLU A 64 -14.25 -0.06 12.33
N GLU A 65 -15.05 0.01 13.40
CA GLU A 65 -16.22 -0.87 13.64
C GLU A 65 -17.40 -0.60 12.68
#